data_AF-A0A485ATN4-F1
#
_entry.id   AF-A0A485ATN4-F1
#
_cell.length_a   1.000
_cell.length_b   1.000
_cell.length_c   1.000
_cell.angle_alpha   90.00
_cell.angle_beta   90.00
_cell.angle_gamma   90.00
#
_symmetry.space_group_name_H-M   'P 1'
#
loop_
_entity.id
_entity.type
_entity.pdbx_description
1 polymer ?
#
loop_
_entity_poly.entity_id
_entity_poly.type
_entity_poly.pdbx_seq_one_letter_code
_entity_poly.pdbx_strand_id
1 'polypeptide(L)' 'MLKTISPLISPDLLKVLAEMGHGDEIIFSDAHFPAHSMGHRLFAPMV' A
#
# COMPACT_ATOMS: atom_id res chain seq x y z
N MET A 1 -0.50 -8.97 -14.59
CA MET A 1 0.63 -9.44 -13.76
C MET A 1 1.93 -9.15 -14.47
N LEU A 2 2.96 -8.70 -13.76
CA LEU A 2 4.27 -8.34 -14.32
C LEU A 2 5.26 -9.50 -14.08
N LYS A 3 6.23 -9.67 -14.99
CA LYS A 3 7.12 -10.85 -14.99
C LYS A 3 8.04 -10.93 -13.76
N THR A 4 8.45 -9.77 -13.23
CA THR A 4 9.48 -9.66 -12.18
C THR A 4 8.94 -9.12 -10.86
N ILE A 5 7.66 -8.74 -10.81
CA ILE A 5 7.05 -8.13 -9.63
C ILE A 5 6.06 -9.13 -9.04
N SER A 6 6.12 -9.30 -7.72
CA SER A 6 5.21 -10.18 -7.01
C SER A 6 3.76 -9.84 -7.34
N PRO A 7 2.94 -10.83 -7.73
CA PRO A 7 1.54 -10.60 -8.05
C PRO A 7 0.69 -10.23 -6.82
N LEU A 8 1.24 -10.36 -5.61
CA LEU A 8 0.59 -9.92 -4.37
C LEU A 8 0.60 -8.40 -4.20
N ILE A 9 1.42 -7.68 -4.99
CA ILE A 9 1.46 -6.23 -4.98
C ILE A 9 0.37 -5.73 -5.94
N SER A 10 -0.68 -5.13 -5.38
CA SER A 10 -1.74 -4.51 -6.18
C SER A 10 -1.19 -3.35 -7.02
N PRO A 11 -1.82 -3.02 -8.16
CA PRO A 11 -1.39 -1.87 -8.97
C PRO A 11 -1.31 -0.55 -8.18
N ASP A 12 -2.25 -0.32 -7.26
CA ASP A 12 -2.26 0.88 -6.43
C ASP A 12 -1.11 0.89 -5.41
N LEU A 13 -0.84 -0.25 -4.76
CA LEU A 13 0.32 -0.37 -3.87
C LEU A 13 1.63 -0.17 -4.63
N LEU A 14 1.76 -0.72 -5.84
CA LEU A 14 2.95 -0.52 -6.66
C LEU A 14 3.16 0.95 -7.02
N LYS A 15 2.10 1.66 -7.37
CA LYS A 15 2.15 3.10 -7.65
C LYS A 15 2.63 3.89 -6.44
N VAL A 16 2.10 3.61 -5.26
CA VAL A 16 2.49 4.29 -4.01
C VAL A 16 3.97 4.08 -3.71
N LEU A 17 4.44 2.82 -3.76
CA LEU A 17 5.85 2.50 -3.53
C LEU A 17 6.78 3.20 -4.53
N ALA A 18 6.32 3.41 -5.77
CA ALA A 18 7.10 4.13 -6.78
C ALA A 18 7.08 5.67 -6.59
N GLU A 19 6.02 6.22 -5.99
CA GLU A 19 5.91 7.66 -5.67
C GLU A 19 6.62 8.04 -4.35
N MET A 20 6.84 7.08 -3.44
CA MET A 20 7.49 7.31 -2.15
C MET A 20 8.94 7.80 -2.33
N GLY A 21 9.27 8.92 -1.69
CA GLY A 21 10.61 9.49 -1.63
C GLY A 21 11.39 9.06 -0.38
N HIS A 22 12.60 9.61 -0.23
CA HIS A 22 13.39 9.39 0.97
C HIS A 22 12.73 10.07 2.18
N GLY A 23 12.42 9.27 3.22
CA GLY A 23 11.77 9.75 4.43
C GLY A 23 10.25 9.53 4.46
N ASP A 24 9.65 9.05 3.37
CA ASP A 24 8.25 8.62 3.40
C ASP A 24 8.08 7.31 4.16
N GLU A 25 7.01 7.22 4.93
CA GLU A 25 6.70 6.07 5.78
C GLU A 25 5.45 5.33 5.27
N ILE A 26 5.47 4.01 5.39
CA ILE A 26 4.34 3.14 5.04
C ILE A 26 4.08 2.16 6.17
N ILE A 27 2.80 1.96 6.50
CA ILE A 27 2.36 1.04 7.54
C ILE A 27 1.63 -0.13 6.88
N PHE A 28 2.12 -1.35 7.12
CA PHE A 28 1.40 -2.58 6.83
C PHE A 28 0.67 -3.02 8.09
N SER A 29 -0.65 -2.82 8.12
CA SER A 29 -1.47 -3.10 9.28
C SER A 29 -2.32 -4.36 9.12
N ASP A 30 -2.79 -4.91 10.24
CA ASP A 30 -3.83 -5.93 10.23
C ASP A 30 -5.24 -5.34 10.05
N ALA A 31 -6.26 -6.20 10.11
CA ALA A 31 -7.67 -5.84 9.92
C ALA A 31 -8.29 -5.06 11.11
N HIS A 32 -7.66 -5.03 12.28
CA HIS A 32 -8.15 -4.33 13.47
C HIS A 32 -7.52 -2.95 13.66
N PHE A 33 -6.43 -2.65 12.94
CA PHE A 33 -5.82 -1.33 12.96
C PHE A 33 -6.79 -0.27 12.38
N PRO A 34 -6.97 0.89 13.02
CA PRO A 34 -7.92 1.91 12.58
C PRO A 34 -7.36 2.75 11.42
N ALA A 35 -7.00 2.09 10.31
CA ALA A 35 -6.38 2.73 9.15
C ALA A 35 -7.25 3.89 8.62
N HIS A 36 -8.57 3.67 8.54
CA HIS A 36 -9.54 4.64 8.02
C HIS A 36 -9.58 5.98 8.74
N SER A 37 -9.24 6.05 10.03
CA SER A 37 -9.23 7.30 10.79
C SER A 37 -7.83 7.91 10.97
N MET A 38 -6.77 7.14 10.72
CA MET A 38 -5.38 7.59 10.93
C MET A 38 -4.65 7.96 9.63
N GLY A 39 -4.95 7.31 8.52
CA GLY A 39 -4.15 7.43 7.29
C GLY A 39 -4.61 8.56 6.35
N HIS A 40 -3.66 9.34 5.84
CA HIS A 40 -3.91 10.33 4.77
C HIS A 40 -4.14 9.68 3.40
N ARG A 41 -3.56 8.49 3.17
CA ARG A 41 -3.70 7.68 1.95
C ARG A 41 -3.89 6.23 2.34
N LEU A 42 -5.01 5.64 1.94
CA LEU A 42 -5.41 4.29 2.33
C LEU A 42 -5.57 3.40 1.11
N PHE A 43 -4.98 2.21 1.19
CA PHE A 43 -5.03 1.20 0.15
C PHE A 43 -5.50 -0.10 0.78
N ALA A 44 -6.81 -0.32 0.74
CA ALA A 44 -7.38 -1.61 1.11
C ALA A 44 -7.33 -2.53 -0.11
N PRO A 45 -7.09 -3.84 0.07
CA PRO A 45 -7.36 -4.79 -1.00
C PRO A 45 -8.85 -4.65 -1.38
N MET A 46 -9.15 -4.41 -2.66
CA MET A 46 -10.49 -4.59 -3.18
C MET A 46 -10.82 -6.08 -3.15
N VAL A 47 -11.40 -6.52 -2.04
CA VAL A 47 -12.20 -7.74 -1.94
C VAL A 47 -13.65 -7.34 -1.76
#